data_AF-A0A838QVZ9-F1
#
_entry.id   AF-A0A838QVZ9-F1
#
_cell.length_a   1.000
_cell.length_b   1.000
_cell.length_c   1.000
_cell.angle_alpha   90.00
_cell.angle_beta   90.00
_cell.angle_gamma   90.00
#
_symmetry.space_group_name_H-M   'P 1'
#
loop_
_entity.id
_entity.type
_entity.pdbx_description
1 polymer ?
#
loop_
_entity_poly.entity_id
_entity_poly.type
_entity_poly.pdbx_seq_one_letter_code
_entity_poly.pdbx_strand_id
1 'polypeptide(L)'
;APLFNRLVLEPPPPEERITLSHREALADYTHLIGVAGEAVTDLRPAGRALVSGQIIDVIAEGVPLDRGTAIVVVAAHAHRVLVRAAT
;
A
#
# COMPACT_ATOMS: atom_id res chain seq x y z
N ALA A 1 25.60 -6.42 -47.41
CA ALA A 1 25.74 -6.13 -45.96
C ALA A 1 25.85 -4.63 -45.80
N PRO A 2 24.88 -3.97 -45.13
CA PRO A 2 24.92 -3.68 -43.67
C PRO A 2 23.56 -3.96 -42.97
N LEU A 3 23.47 -4.46 -41.73
CA LEU A 3 23.60 -3.80 -40.40
C LEU A 3 22.58 -2.68 -40.12
N PHE A 4 21.35 -3.02 -39.69
CA PHE A 4 20.53 -2.23 -38.75
C PHE A 4 19.42 -3.12 -38.17
N ASN A 5 19.76 -3.90 -37.13
CA ASN A 5 18.74 -4.62 -36.37
C ASN A 5 18.12 -3.64 -35.37
N ARG A 6 16.92 -3.21 -35.73
CA ARG A 6 15.96 -2.43 -34.95
C ARG A 6 15.87 -3.02 -33.54
N LEU A 7 16.45 -2.34 -32.56
CA LEU A 7 16.19 -2.57 -31.13
C LEU A 7 14.73 -2.22 -30.86
N VAL A 8 13.83 -3.17 -31.14
CA VAL A 8 12.53 -3.21 -30.49
C VAL A 8 12.81 -3.78 -29.11
N LEU A 9 12.62 -2.95 -28.08
CA LEU A 9 12.45 -3.48 -26.74
C LEU A 9 11.17 -4.33 -26.80
N GLU A 10 11.33 -5.64 -26.86
CA GLU A 10 10.23 -6.56 -26.62
C GLU A 10 9.74 -6.30 -25.19
N PRO A 11 8.50 -5.81 -25.00
CA PRO A 11 7.94 -5.77 -23.67
C PRO A 11 7.88 -7.22 -23.17
N PRO A 12 8.29 -7.49 -21.92
CA PRO A 12 8.26 -8.85 -21.38
C PRO A 12 6.85 -9.44 -21.51
N PRO A 13 6.75 -10.76 -21.75
CA PRO A 13 5.52 -11.43 -22.09
C PRO A 13 4.44 -11.25 -21.00
N PRO A 14 3.15 -11.25 -21.38
CA PRO A 14 2.03 -10.91 -20.51
C PRO A 14 1.88 -11.81 -19.27
N GLU A 15 2.45 -13.03 -19.28
CA GLU A 15 2.44 -13.94 -18.12
C GLU A 15 3.12 -13.37 -16.88
N GLU A 16 4.18 -12.55 -17.03
CA GLU A 16 4.95 -12.06 -15.88
C GLU A 16 4.35 -10.81 -15.22
N ARG A 17 3.38 -10.16 -15.89
CA ARG A 17 2.57 -9.09 -15.29
C ARG A 17 1.68 -9.60 -14.16
N ILE A 18 1.25 -10.86 -14.27
CA ILE A 18 0.31 -11.46 -13.33
C ILE A 18 1.01 -11.78 -12.01
N THR A 19 2.29 -12.19 -12.01
CA THR A 19 3.00 -12.52 -10.76
C THR A 19 3.30 -11.30 -9.89
N LEU A 20 3.51 -10.12 -10.49
CA LEU A 20 3.70 -8.87 -9.74
C LEU A 20 2.37 -8.36 -9.18
N SER A 21 1.31 -8.36 -9.99
CA SER A 21 -0.03 -7.92 -9.58
C SER A 21 -0.76 -8.90 -8.66
N HIS A 22 -0.47 -10.21 -8.75
CA HIS A 22 -1.13 -11.24 -7.94
C HIS A 22 -0.58 -11.30 -6.50
N ARG A 23 0.65 -10.84 -6.26
CA ARG A 23 1.15 -10.62 -4.89
C ARG A 23 0.46 -9.44 -4.20
N GLU A 24 -0.04 -8.46 -4.96
CA GLU A 24 -0.77 -7.31 -4.44
C GLU A 24 -2.25 -7.62 -4.14
N ALA A 25 -2.82 -8.65 -4.79
CA ALA A 25 -4.24 -8.98 -4.70
C ALA A 25 -4.65 -9.86 -3.49
N LEU A 26 -3.69 -10.42 -2.74
CA LEU A 26 -3.93 -11.39 -1.65
C LEU A 26 -3.50 -10.89 -0.26
N ALA A 27 -3.15 -9.61 -0.11
CA ALA A 27 -2.91 -9.06 1.22
C ALA A 27 -4.26 -8.74 1.88
N ASP A 28 -4.90 -9.76 2.43
CA ASP A 28 -6.09 -9.57 3.25
C ASP A 28 -5.69 -8.93 4.60
N TYR A 29 -5.75 -7.61 4.67
CA TYR A 29 -5.47 -6.85 5.90
C TYR A 29 -6.63 -6.85 6.90
N THR A 30 -7.67 -7.67 6.71
CA THR A 30 -8.79 -7.78 7.67
C THR A 30 -8.31 -8.15 9.08
N HIS A 31 -7.21 -8.90 9.19
CA HIS A 31 -6.57 -9.24 10.46
C HIS A 31 -5.94 -8.04 11.19
N LEU A 32 -5.73 -6.91 10.52
CA LEU A 32 -5.21 -5.69 11.11
C LEU A 32 -6.31 -4.80 11.71
N ILE A 33 -7.59 -5.11 11.50
CA ILE A 33 -8.69 -4.32 12.06
C ILE A 33 -8.63 -4.34 13.59
N GLY A 34 -8.65 -3.14 14.21
CA GLY A 34 -8.48 -2.95 15.65
C GLY A 34 -7.04 -2.91 16.13
N VAL A 35 -6.05 -3.17 15.25
CA VAL A 35 -4.63 -3.10 15.61
C VAL A 35 -4.18 -1.63 15.63
N ALA A 36 -3.43 -1.28 16.68
CA ALA A 36 -2.82 0.04 16.82
C ALA A 36 -1.52 0.15 16.00
N GLY A 37 -1.19 1.35 15.59
CA GLY A 37 0.01 1.67 14.84
C GLY A 37 0.41 3.13 14.94
N GLU A 38 1.36 3.53 14.10
CA GLU A 38 1.88 4.89 14.06
C GLU A 38 1.98 5.38 12.60
N ALA A 39 1.53 6.60 12.33
CA ALA A 39 1.68 7.21 11.02
C ALA A 39 3.17 7.49 10.73
N VAL A 40 3.75 6.88 9.69
CA VAL A 40 5.17 7.13 9.32
C VAL A 40 5.32 8.26 8.31
N THR A 41 4.22 8.63 7.64
CA THR A 41 4.09 9.85 6.84
C THR A 41 2.89 10.65 7.34
N ASP A 42 2.78 11.90 6.91
CA ASP A 42 1.52 12.63 7.07
C ASP A 42 0.43 11.94 6.23
N LEU A 43 -0.75 11.75 6.83
CA LEU A 43 -1.90 11.10 6.22
C LEU A 43 -2.91 12.17 5.78
N ARG A 44 -2.90 12.55 4.49
CA ARG A 44 -3.76 13.62 3.94
C ARG A 44 -4.34 13.29 2.55
N PRO A 45 -5.41 12.49 2.44
CA PRO A 45 -5.87 11.52 3.43
C PRO A 45 -5.07 10.21 3.38
N ALA A 46 -4.40 9.93 2.25
CA ALA A 46 -3.56 8.75 2.10
C ALA A 46 -2.15 9.00 2.64
N GLY A 47 -1.49 7.93 3.05
CA GLY A 47 -0.08 7.91 3.42
C GLY A 47 0.33 6.51 3.84
N ARG A 48 1.37 6.40 4.67
CA ARG A 48 1.89 5.13 5.16
C ARG A 48 1.91 5.11 6.68
N ALA A 49 1.64 3.94 7.26
CA ALA A 49 1.72 3.74 8.69
C ALA A 49 2.39 2.41 9.04
N LEU A 50 3.03 2.39 10.20
CA LEU A 50 3.59 1.19 10.81
C LEU A 50 2.50 0.52 11.63
N VAL A 51 2.03 -0.64 11.18
CA VAL A 51 1.01 -1.45 11.85
C VAL A 51 1.53 -2.88 11.97
N SER A 52 1.51 -3.46 13.17
CA SER A 52 2.04 -4.81 13.43
C SER A 52 3.49 -5.04 12.93
N GLY A 53 4.32 -4.00 12.95
CA GLY A 53 5.71 -4.08 12.49
C GLY A 53 5.90 -4.02 10.97
N GLN A 54 4.83 -3.78 10.20
CA GLN A 54 4.87 -3.63 8.74
C GLN A 54 4.45 -2.21 8.34
N ILE A 55 5.15 -1.63 7.37
CA ILE A 55 4.76 -0.36 6.76
C ILE A 55 3.78 -0.65 5.63
N ILE A 56 2.54 -0.24 5.81
CA ILE A 56 1.45 -0.44 4.85
C ILE A 56 0.84 0.89 4.42
N ASP A 57 0.16 0.87 3.28
CA ASP A 57 -0.55 2.04 2.77
C ASP A 57 -1.90 2.17 3.50
N VAL A 58 -2.13 3.36 4.05
CA VAL A 58 -3.31 3.65 4.87
C VAL A 58 -4.01 4.93 4.41
N ILE A 59 -5.28 5.05 4.76
CA ILE A 59 -6.11 6.22 4.51
C ILE A 59 -6.67 6.69 5.84
N ALA A 60 -6.37 7.93 6.22
CA ALA A 60 -6.97 8.58 7.37
C ALA A 60 -8.46 8.81 7.15
N GLU A 61 -9.27 8.35 8.10
CA GLU A 61 -10.69 8.60 8.18
C GLU A 61 -10.95 9.96 8.85
N GLY A 62 -11.69 10.82 8.16
CA GLY A 62 -12.12 12.12 8.68
C GLY A 62 -11.05 13.21 8.56
N VAL A 63 -10.09 13.23 9.47
CA VAL A 63 -9.13 14.35 9.61
C VAL A 63 -7.72 13.97 9.15
N PRO A 64 -6.95 14.95 8.63
CA PRO A 64 -5.50 14.83 8.48
C PRO A 64 -4.81 14.36 9.75
N LEU A 65 -3.86 13.43 9.62
CA LEU A 65 -3.01 12.97 10.72
C LEU A 65 -1.55 13.28 10.38
N ASP A 66 -0.81 13.83 11.32
CA ASP A 66 0.60 14.12 11.12
C ASP A 66 1.44 12.86 11.33
N ARG A 67 2.64 12.83 10.75
CA ARG A 67 3.63 11.79 11.06
C ARG A 67 3.86 11.70 12.58
N GLY A 68 3.95 10.47 13.08
CA GLY A 68 4.11 10.15 14.49
C GLY A 68 2.79 10.04 15.25
N THR A 69 1.66 10.35 14.61
CA THR A 69 0.34 10.21 15.26
C THR A 69 0.03 8.74 15.48
N ALA A 70 -0.38 8.40 16.71
CA ALA A 70 -0.89 7.08 17.05
C ALA A 70 -2.23 6.86 16.33
N ILE A 71 -2.37 5.71 15.69
CA ILE A 71 -3.54 5.37 14.89
C ILE A 71 -4.10 3.99 15.26
N VAL A 72 -5.35 3.74 14.90
CA VAL A 72 -5.98 2.42 14.95
C VAL A 72 -6.66 2.12 13.62
N VAL A 73 -6.49 0.90 13.14
CA VAL A 73 -7.17 0.43 11.93
C VAL A 73 -8.65 0.22 12.22
N VAL A 74 -9.50 0.87 11.43
CA VAL A 74 -10.96 0.79 11.57
C VAL A 74 -11.60 -0.10 10.51
N ALA A 75 -10.99 -0.18 9.33
CA ALA A 75 -11.43 -1.07 8.26
C ALA A 75 -10.27 -1.46 7.36
N ALA A 76 -10.39 -2.63 6.73
CA ALA A 76 -9.48 -3.08 5.69
C ALA A 76 -10.29 -3.52 4.48
N HIS A 77 -9.93 -3.01 3.31
CA HIS A 77 -10.57 -3.29 2.03
C HIS A 77 -9.52 -3.72 1.03
N ALA A 78 -9.25 -5.02 0.96
CA ALA A 78 -8.20 -5.61 0.13
C ALA A 78 -6.86 -4.89 0.34
N HIS A 79 -6.47 -4.00 -0.57
CA HIS A 79 -5.21 -3.26 -0.53
C HIS A 79 -5.26 -1.91 0.23
N ARG A 80 -6.43 -1.48 0.72
CA ARG A 80 -6.60 -0.19 1.41
C ARG A 80 -6.95 -0.41 2.86
N VAL A 81 -6.22 0.23 3.75
CA VAL A 81 -6.49 0.17 5.19
C VAL A 81 -6.94 1.55 5.67
N LEU A 82 -8.15 1.63 6.22
CA LEU A 82 -8.66 2.86 6.83
C LEU A 82 -8.24 2.92 8.29
N VAL A 83 -7.78 4.09 8.70
CA VAL A 83 -7.24 4.33 10.04
C VAL A 83 -7.80 5.63 10.61
N ARG A 84 -7.90 5.71 11.93
CA ARG A 84 -8.23 6.96 12.65
C ARG A 84 -7.20 7.22 13.74
N ALA A 85 -7.18 8.44 14.26
CA ALA A 85 -6.40 8.75 15.46
C ALA A 85 -6.80 7.83 16.62
N ALA A 86 -5.83 7.25 17.30
CA ALA A 86 -6.02 6.57 18.57
C ALA A 86 -6.04 7.63 19.68
N THR A 87 -7.18 8.31 19.84
CA THR A 87 -7.47 9.16 21.02
C THR A 87 -7.85 8.32 22.22
#